data_AF-A0AAV9FG09-F1
#
_entry.id   AF-A0AAV9FG09-F1
#
_cell.length_a   1.000
_cell.length_b   1.000
_cell.length_c   1.000
_cell.angle_alpha   90.00
_cell.angle_beta   90.00
_cell.angle_gamma   90.00
#
_symmetry.space_group_name_H-M   'P 1'
#
loop_
_entity.id
_entity.type
_entity.pdbx_description
1 polymer ?
#
loop_
_entity_poly.entity_id
_entity_poly.type
_entity_poly.pdbx_seq_one_letter_code
_entity_poly.pdbx_strand_id
1 'polypeptide(L)'
;MEDPGQTGRPQAAKRAVELAEARLLRDSWPEYCDGKLRRYIGKQSRKFQTWSIAGYLVAKMLLEDPTRLGMVSLEADKQMGPLIKRSASF
;
A
#
# COMPACT_ATOMS: atom_id res chain seq x y z
N MET A 1 6.29 16.27 18.61
CA MET A 1 4.91 15.92 18.98
C MET A 1 4.22 15.54 17.68
N GLU A 2 4.03 14.23 17.48
CA GLU A 2 3.45 13.51 16.33
C GLU A 2 3.69 14.09 14.92
N ASP A 3 4.59 13.46 14.15
CA ASP A 3 4.50 13.49 12.67
C ASP A 3 4.24 12.07 12.15
N PRO A 4 2.96 11.69 11.97
CA PRO A 4 2.55 10.38 11.51
C PRO A 4 2.56 10.40 9.98
N GLY A 5 3.38 9.58 9.35
CA GLY A 5 3.34 9.36 7.89
C GLY A 5 2.06 8.66 7.44
N GLN A 6 0.95 9.39 7.50
CA GLN A 6 -0.30 9.33 6.75
C GLN A 6 -1.24 8.14 6.86
N THR A 7 -0.89 7.07 7.58
CA THR A 7 -1.79 6.36 8.50
C THR A 7 -0.89 5.70 9.56
N GLY A 8 -1.16 5.89 10.85
CA GLY A 8 -0.30 5.42 11.96
C GLY A 8 -0.25 3.90 12.16
N ARG A 9 -0.28 3.08 11.09
CA ARG A 9 -0.31 1.62 11.13
C ARG A 9 0.88 0.98 10.39
N PRO A 10 2.13 1.30 10.74
CA PRO A 10 3.32 0.72 10.10
C PRO A 10 3.34 -0.82 10.19
N GLN A 11 2.72 -1.40 11.21
CA GLN A 11 2.57 -2.86 11.37
C GLN A 11 1.71 -3.50 10.26
N ALA A 12 0.68 -2.81 9.78
CA ALA A 12 -0.17 -3.32 8.70
C ALA A 12 0.59 -3.33 7.36
N ALA A 13 1.36 -2.26 7.09
CA ALA A 13 2.22 -2.18 5.92
C ALA A 13 3.32 -3.25 5.95
N LYS A 14 3.98 -3.46 7.09
CA LYS A 14 4.96 -4.55 7.28
C LYS A 14 4.35 -5.92 6.97
N ARG A 15 3.20 -6.25 7.56
CA ARG A 15 2.50 -7.52 7.28
C ARG A 15 2.12 -7.68 5.81
N ALA A 16 1.70 -6.59 5.14
CA ALA A 16 1.38 -6.64 3.72
C ALA A 16 2.61 -6.93 2.86
N VAL A 17 3.75 -6.32 3.18
CA VAL A 17 5.03 -6.58 2.49
C VAL A 17 5.51 -8.00 2.74
N GLU A 18 5.47 -8.51 3.96
CA GLU A 18 5.83 -9.90 4.30
C GLU A 18 5.00 -10.92 3.49
N LEU A 19 3.68 -10.69 3.39
CA LEU A 19 2.80 -11.56 2.60
C LEU A 19 3.12 -11.50 1.09
N ALA A 20 3.49 -10.31 0.60
CA ALA A 20 3.87 -10.11 -0.79
C ALA A 20 5.22 -10.79 -1.09
N GLU A 21 6.22 -10.65 -0.24
CA GLU A 21 7.54 -11.31 -0.36
C GLU A 21 7.42 -12.83 -0.48
N ALA A 22 6.55 -13.44 0.31
CA ALA A 22 6.32 -14.89 0.31
C ALA A 22 5.79 -15.44 -1.04
N ARG A 23 5.31 -14.57 -1.94
CA ARG A 23 4.62 -14.99 -3.18
C ARG A 23 5.14 -14.36 -4.45
N LEU A 24 5.50 -13.08 -4.44
CA LEU A 24 5.80 -12.31 -5.66
C LEU A 24 6.91 -12.95 -6.51
N LEU A 25 8.00 -13.36 -5.88
CA LEU A 25 9.11 -14.01 -6.61
C LEU A 25 8.68 -15.36 -7.19
N ARG A 26 8.03 -16.20 -6.36
CA ARG A 26 7.55 -17.53 -6.77
C ARG A 26 6.56 -17.46 -7.93
N ASP A 27 5.67 -16.47 -7.87
CA ASP A 27 4.59 -16.27 -8.84
C ASP A 27 5.06 -15.42 -10.04
N SER A 28 6.37 -15.11 -10.15
CA SER A 28 7.01 -14.35 -11.25
C SER A 28 6.46 -12.92 -11.43
N TRP A 29 6.25 -12.19 -10.33
CA TRP A 29 5.82 -10.79 -10.30
C TRP A 29 4.57 -10.51 -11.17
N PRO A 30 3.42 -11.10 -10.81
CA PRO A 30 2.19 -10.95 -11.57
C PRO A 30 1.68 -9.51 -11.57
N GLU A 31 1.01 -9.10 -12.66
CA GLU A 31 0.35 -7.81 -12.81
C GLU A 31 -0.83 -7.62 -11.84
N TYR A 32 -1.66 -8.65 -11.68
CA TYR A 32 -2.76 -8.69 -10.71
C TYR A 32 -3.10 -10.12 -10.26
N CYS A 33 -3.85 -10.21 -9.16
CA CYS A 33 -4.36 -11.45 -8.57
C CYS A 33 -5.89 -11.41 -8.48
N ASP A 34 -6.53 -12.55 -8.72
CA ASP A 34 -7.99 -12.72 -8.73
C ASP A 34 -8.54 -13.32 -7.42
N GLY A 35 -9.85 -13.14 -7.25
CA GLY A 35 -10.63 -13.68 -6.15
C GLY A 35 -10.63 -12.83 -4.87
N LYS A 36 -11.64 -13.01 -4.02
CA LYS A 36 -11.85 -12.20 -2.80
C LYS A 36 -10.65 -12.18 -1.84
N LEU A 37 -9.86 -13.26 -1.83
CA LEU A 37 -8.68 -13.41 -0.98
C LEU A 37 -7.35 -13.28 -1.76
N ARG A 38 -7.39 -12.83 -3.03
CA ARG A 38 -6.21 -12.69 -3.91
C ARG A 38 -5.30 -13.94 -3.95
N ARG A 39 -5.91 -15.12 -3.89
CA ARG A 39 -5.17 -16.41 -3.85
C ARG A 39 -4.72 -16.88 -5.23
N TYR A 40 -5.42 -16.47 -6.29
CA TYR A 40 -5.16 -16.93 -7.64
C TYR A 40 -4.44 -15.84 -8.44
N ILE A 41 -3.47 -16.22 -9.27
CA ILE A 41 -2.88 -15.30 -10.26
C ILE A 41 -3.97 -14.93 -11.27
N GLY A 42 -4.03 -13.66 -11.65
CA GLY A 42 -5.06 -13.16 -12.55
C GLY A 42 -5.10 -13.91 -13.88
N LYS A 43 -6.29 -14.17 -14.41
CA LYS A 43 -6.47 -14.98 -15.62
C LYS A 43 -5.67 -14.48 -16.84
N GLN A 44 -5.49 -13.17 -16.97
CA GLN A 44 -4.66 -12.54 -18.01
C GLN A 44 -3.49 -11.75 -17.42
N SER A 45 -3.03 -12.14 -16.23
CA SER A 45 -1.96 -11.45 -15.52
C SER A 45 -0.63 -11.67 -16.24
N ARG A 46 0.03 -10.56 -16.62
CA ARG A 46 1.38 -10.60 -17.19
C ARG A 46 2.40 -10.87 -16.08
N LYS A 47 3.47 -11.59 -16.43
CA LYS A 47 4.61 -11.83 -15.53
C LYS A 47 5.63 -10.70 -15.64
N PHE A 48 6.44 -10.53 -14.61
CA PHE A 48 7.52 -9.53 -14.55
C PHE A 48 7.03 -8.11 -14.79
N GLN A 49 5.84 -7.80 -14.25
CA GLN A 49 5.22 -6.53 -14.50
C GLN A 49 5.92 -5.42 -13.71
N THR A 50 6.34 -4.36 -14.41
CA THR A 50 7.20 -3.29 -13.87
C THR A 50 6.66 -2.64 -12.60
N TRP A 51 5.38 -2.26 -12.59
CA TRP A 51 4.77 -1.60 -11.43
C TRP A 51 4.62 -2.51 -10.20
N SER A 52 4.57 -3.84 -10.37
CA SER A 52 4.46 -4.80 -9.27
C SER A 52 5.81 -4.90 -8.56
N ILE A 53 6.89 -4.92 -9.35
CA ILE A 53 8.27 -4.87 -8.86
C ILE A 53 8.55 -3.51 -8.20
N ALA A 54 8.28 -2.41 -8.91
CA ALA A 54 8.54 -1.07 -8.43
C ALA A 54 7.75 -0.74 -7.15
N GLY A 55 6.46 -1.08 -7.09
CA GLY A 55 5.63 -0.86 -5.92
C GLY A 55 6.13 -1.59 -4.68
N TYR A 56 6.59 -2.84 -4.84
CA TYR A 56 7.23 -3.60 -3.77
C TYR A 56 8.52 -2.93 -3.27
N LEU A 57 9.41 -2.50 -4.18
CA LEU A 57 10.66 -1.84 -3.83
C LEU A 57 10.41 -0.52 -3.08
N VAL A 58 9.50 0.31 -3.61
CA VAL A 58 9.11 1.58 -2.96
C VAL A 58 8.54 1.32 -1.57
N ALA A 59 7.66 0.32 -1.41
CA ALA A 59 7.10 -0.02 -0.11
C ALA A 59 8.18 -0.42 0.91
N LYS A 60 9.18 -1.22 0.50
CA LYS A 60 10.32 -1.56 1.37
C LYS A 60 11.16 -0.33 1.73
N MET A 61 11.50 0.48 0.74
CA MET A 61 12.30 1.68 0.94
C MET A 61 11.62 2.68 1.89
N LEU A 62 10.29 2.80 1.84
CA LEU A 62 9.50 3.64 2.75
C LEU A 62 9.41 3.06 4.16
N LEU A 63 9.34 1.73 4.29
CA LEU A 63 9.33 1.05 5.59
C LEU A 63 10.70 1.06 6.28
N GLU A 64 11.78 1.02 5.51
CA GLU A 64 13.17 1.10 5.99
C GLU A 64 13.52 2.51 6.45
N ASP A 65 13.05 3.54 5.74
CA ASP A 65 13.34 4.94 6.03
C ASP A 65 12.08 5.80 5.86
N PRO A 66 11.34 6.05 6.96
CA PRO A 66 10.12 6.85 6.95
C PRO A 66 10.32 8.30 6.50
N THR A 67 11.55 8.83 6.51
CA THR A 67 11.81 10.22 6.08
C THR A 67 11.57 10.40 4.57
N ARG A 68 11.63 9.31 3.80
CA ARG A 68 11.35 9.28 2.35
C ARG A 68 9.88 9.54 2.02
N LEU A 69 8.99 9.48 3.01
CA LEU A 69 7.56 9.73 2.82
C LEU A 69 7.29 11.17 2.35
N GLY A 70 8.15 12.13 2.73
CA GLY A 70 8.06 13.52 2.26
C GLY A 70 8.23 13.70 0.75
N MET A 71 8.79 12.71 0.03
CA MET A 71 8.91 12.75 -1.44
C MET A 71 7.57 12.53 -2.15
N VAL A 72 6.61 11.89 -1.48
CA VAL A 72 5.33 11.45 -2.07
C VAL A 72 4.11 11.98 -1.31
N SER A 73 4.33 12.68 -0.20
CA SER A 73 3.28 13.28 0.64
C SER A 73 3.16 14.78 0.35
N LEU A 74 1.93 15.29 0.32
CA LEU A 74 1.64 16.73 0.29
C LEU A 74 1.27 17.19 1.70
N GLU A 75 1.96 18.23 2.19
CA GLU A 75 1.70 18.89 3.49
C GLU A 75 0.23 19.35 3.64
N ALA A 76 -0.47 19.64 2.54
CA ALA A 76 -1.86 20.12 2.51
C ALA A 76 -2.91 19.09 2.97
N ASP A 77 -2.58 17.79 2.98
CA ASP A 77 -3.48 16.74 3.53
C ASP A 77 -3.58 16.78 5.07
N LYS A 78 -2.76 17.62 5.73
CA LYS A 78 -2.82 17.85 7.19
C LYS A 78 -4.09 18.59 7.62
N GLN A 79 -4.88 19.15 6.69
CA GLN A 79 -6.11 19.90 6.97
C GLN A 79 -7.39 19.24 6.40
N MET A 80 -7.61 17.95 6.65
CA MET A 80 -8.99 17.44 6.62
C MET A 80 -9.64 17.69 7.97
N GLY A 81 -10.37 18.82 8.06
CA GLY A 81 -11.28 19.13 9.16
C GLY A 81 -12.33 18.04 9.38
N PRO A 82 -13.08 18.10 10.50
CA PRO A 82 -13.89 16.98 10.97
C PRO A 82 -14.86 16.46 9.91
N LEU A 83 -14.89 15.12 9.79
CA LEU A 83 -15.80 14.32 8.96
C LEU A 83 -17.21 14.94 8.90
N ILE A 84 -17.74 15.04 7.68
CA ILE A 84 -19.13 15.37 7.41
C ILE A 84 -20.04 14.54 8.35
N LYS A 85 -20.69 15.21 9.31
CA LYS A 85 -21.75 14.60 10.12
C LYS A 85 -22.88 14.25 9.16
N ARG A 86 -23.17 12.95 9.03
CA ARG A 86 -24.37 12.50 8.31
C ARG A 86 -25.59 13.12 8.99
N SER A 87 -26.34 13.94 8.26
CA SER A 87 -27.65 14.40 8.69
C SER A 87 -28.54 13.17 8.82
N ALA A 88 -29.01 12.90 10.04
CA ALA A 88 -30.10 11.96 10.26
C ALA A 88 -31.38 12.64 9.78
N SER A 89 -31.97 12.12 8.70
CA SER A 89 -33.36 12.41 8.38
C SER A 89 -34.23 11.53 9.26
N PHE A 90 -35.13 12.16 10.02
CA PHE A 90 -36.22 11.49 10.74
C PHE A 90 -37.29 10.99 9.77
#